data_AF-A0A969LGI0-F1
#
_entry.id   AF-A0A969LGI0-F1
#
_cell.length_a   1.000
_cell.length_b   1.000
_cell.length_c   1.000
_cell.angle_alpha   90.00
_cell.angle_beta   90.00
_cell.angle_gamma   90.00
#
_symmetry.space_group_name_H-M   'P 1'
#
loop_
_entity.id
_entity.type
_entity.pdbx_description
1 polymer ?
#
loop_
_entity_poly.entity_id
_entity_poly.type
_entity_poly.pdbx_seq_one_letter_code
_entity_poly.pdbx_strand_id
1 'polypeptide(L)'
;MNVYAISLEKGGTGKSSIAVNLAVALVQQGQRVLLIDLDAQGHASRWLGVDPETLSTWIAAFLVLSADARRRSVRLRRMRG
;
A
#
# COMPACT_ATOMS: atom_id res chain seq x y z
N MET A 1 6.83 11.49 12.17
CA MET A 1 6.57 10.42 11.18
C MET A 1 5.74 9.38 11.88
N ASN A 2 4.55 9.05 11.36
CA ASN A 2 3.64 8.10 11.99
C ASN A 2 3.75 6.75 11.28
N VAL A 3 3.80 5.66 12.05
CA VAL A 3 3.86 4.29 11.52
C VAL A 3 2.64 3.54 12.06
N TYR A 4 1.87 2.95 11.15
CA TYR A 4 0.70 2.15 11.47
C TYR A 4 0.97 0.72 11.01
N ALA A 5 0.86 -0.25 11.91
CA ALA A 5 1.00 -1.67 11.59
C ALA A 5 -0.36 -2.35 11.72
N ILE A 6 -0.81 -2.99 10.64
CA ILE A 6 -2.05 -3.77 10.64
C ILE A 6 -1.66 -5.25 10.65
N SER A 7 -1.78 -5.90 11.81
CA SER A 7 -1.40 -7.31 11.99
C SER A 7 -2.50 -8.08 12.73
N LEU A 8 -2.84 -9.25 12.20
CA LEU A 8 -3.83 -10.20 12.72
C LEU A 8 -3.41 -11.61 12.28
N GLU A 9 -3.40 -12.56 13.20
CA GLU A 9 -2.87 -13.92 13.03
C GLU A 9 -3.65 -14.76 12.00
N LYS A 10 -4.96 -14.54 11.87
CA LYS A 10 -5.83 -15.34 10.99
C LYS A 10 -5.92 -14.75 9.57
N GLY A 11 -5.85 -15.61 8.54
CA GLY A 11 -6.14 -15.24 7.16
C GLY A 11 -7.59 -14.78 6.94
N GLY A 12 -7.83 -13.92 5.95
CA GLY A 12 -9.19 -13.47 5.59
C GLY A 12 -9.84 -12.45 6.54
N THR A 13 -9.09 -11.85 7.47
CA THR A 13 -9.62 -10.88 8.45
C THR A 13 -9.69 -9.43 7.96
N GLY A 14 -9.42 -9.18 6.68
CA GLY A 14 -9.51 -7.83 6.09
C GLY A 14 -8.31 -6.92 6.31
N LYS A 15 -7.16 -7.44 6.81
CA LYS A 15 -5.93 -6.65 7.03
C LYS A 15 -5.52 -5.79 5.83
N SER A 16 -5.34 -6.43 4.67
CA SER A 16 -4.89 -5.75 3.45
C SER A 16 -5.92 -4.73 2.98
N SER A 17 -7.22 -5.04 3.11
CA SER A 17 -8.31 -4.11 2.80
C SER A 17 -8.26 -2.87 3.69
N ILE A 18 -8.07 -3.03 5.00
CA ILE A 18 -7.93 -1.91 5.94
C ILE A 18 -6.68 -1.11 5.61
N ALA A 19 -5.54 -1.76 5.42
CA ALA A 19 -4.27 -1.09 5.14
C ALA A 19 -4.34 -0.24 3.85
N VAL A 20 -4.89 -0.80 2.76
CA VAL A 20 -5.04 -0.09 1.49
C VAL A 20 -6.00 1.09 1.62
N ASN A 21 -7.19 0.88 2.22
CA ASN A 21 -8.18 1.95 2.35
C ASN A 21 -7.70 3.08 3.28
N LEU A 22 -7.03 2.74 4.40
CA LEU A 22 -6.44 3.73 5.29
C LEU A 22 -5.37 4.55 4.55
N ALA A 23 -4.50 3.89 3.77
CA ALA A 23 -3.47 4.56 3.00
C ALA A 23 -4.07 5.52 1.96
N VAL A 24 -5.11 5.09 1.23
CA VAL A 24 -5.86 5.93 0.28
C VAL A 24 -6.52 7.12 0.97
N ALA A 25 -7.18 6.91 2.12
CA ALA A 25 -7.84 7.97 2.87
C ALA A 25 -6.83 9.03 3.34
N LEU A 26 -5.69 8.62 3.91
CA LEU A 26 -4.62 9.54 4.32
C LEU A 26 -4.08 10.35 3.14
N VAL A 27 -3.91 9.71 1.98
CA VAL A 27 -3.45 10.40 0.76
C VAL A 27 -4.46 11.43 0.28
N GLN A 28 -5.75 11.10 0.30
CA GLN A 28 -6.83 12.04 -0.02
C GLN A 28 -6.88 13.24 0.94
N GLN A 29 -6.41 13.08 2.18
CA GLN A 29 -6.21 14.16 3.15
C GLN A 29 -4.88 14.93 2.96
N GLY A 30 -4.21 14.75 1.81
CA GLY A 30 -2.97 15.45 1.47
C GLY A 30 -1.70 14.87 2.12
N GLN A 31 -1.79 13.71 2.79
CA GLN A 31 -0.62 13.08 3.41
C GLN A 31 0.23 12.34 2.36
N ARG A 32 1.55 12.38 2.53
CA ARG A 32 2.45 11.48 1.80
C ARG A 32 2.49 10.14 2.52
N VAL A 33 2.09 9.07 1.83
CA VAL A 33 1.99 7.74 2.43
C VAL A 33 2.88 6.76 1.69
N LEU A 34 3.63 5.97 2.46
CA LEU A 34 4.32 4.78 2.01
C LEU A 34 3.55 3.57 2.53
N LEU A 35 2.97 2.77 1.63
CA LEU A 35 2.39 1.48 1.97
C LEU A 35 3.44 0.39 1.76
N ILE A 36 3.58 -0.48 2.76
CA ILE A 36 4.50 -1.61 2.76
C ILE A 36 3.66 -2.88 2.86
N ASP A 37 3.78 -3.75 1.85
CA ASP A 37 3.14 -5.05 1.86
C ASP A 37 4.13 -6.11 2.37
N LEU A 38 3.85 -6.63 3.57
CA LEU A 38 4.67 -7.66 4.24
C LEU A 38 4.02 -9.05 4.13
N ASP A 39 2.88 -9.17 3.46
CA ASP A 39 2.28 -10.47 3.19
C ASP A 39 3.05 -11.14 2.05
N ALA A 40 3.53 -12.37 2.25
CA ALA A 40 4.21 -13.15 1.22
C ALA A 40 3.31 -13.36 -0.03
N GLN A 41 1.98 -13.28 0.15
CA GLN A 41 1.04 -13.35 -0.95
C GLN A 41 0.85 -12.00 -1.67
N GLY A 42 1.33 -10.88 -1.15
CA GLY A 42 1.27 -9.59 -1.84
C GLY A 42 -0.16 -9.09 -2.11
N HIS A 43 -1.12 -9.38 -1.22
CA HIS A 43 -2.53 -9.06 -1.44
C HIS A 43 -2.80 -7.55 -1.56
N ALA A 44 -2.11 -6.71 -0.78
CA ALA A 44 -2.29 -5.25 -0.87
C ALA A 44 -1.71 -4.71 -2.17
N SER A 45 -0.59 -5.27 -2.62
CA SER A 45 0.08 -4.93 -3.87
C SER A 45 -0.81 -5.23 -5.07
N ARG A 46 -1.41 -6.43 -5.12
CA ARG A 46 -2.36 -6.81 -6.19
C ARG A 46 -3.59 -5.91 -6.23
N TRP A 47 -4.14 -5.54 -5.07
CA TRP A 47 -5.24 -4.58 -4.97
C TRP A 47 -4.92 -3.24 -5.62
N LEU A 48 -3.65 -2.84 -5.60
CA LEU A 48 -3.16 -1.60 -6.19
C LEU A 48 -2.61 -1.80 -7.60
N GLY A 49 -2.89 -2.94 -8.25
CA GLY A 49 -2.45 -3.22 -9.61
C GLY A 49 -0.95 -3.44 -9.75
N VAL A 50 -0.25 -3.73 -8.65
CA VAL A 50 1.16 -4.12 -8.66
C VAL A 50 1.23 -5.64 -8.61
N ASP A 51 1.90 -6.23 -9.60
CA ASP A 51 2.19 -7.65 -9.60
C ASP A 51 3.36 -7.96 -8.64
N PRO A 52 3.14 -8.73 -7.55
CA PRO A 52 4.17 -9.09 -6.59
C PRO A 52 5.33 -9.88 -7.21
N GLU A 53 5.08 -10.66 -8.26
CA GLU A 53 6.11 -11.48 -8.91
C GLU A 53 7.15 -10.63 -9.65
N THR A 54 6.79 -9.39 -9.99
CA THR A 54 7.69 -8.43 -10.63
C THR A 54 8.58 -7.68 -9.63
N LEU A 55 8.60 -8.11 -8.36
CA LEU A 55 9.40 -7.52 -7.29
C LEU A 55 10.52 -8.47 -6.88
N SER A 56 11.75 -7.98 -6.94
CA SER A 56 12.97 -8.73 -6.66
C SER A 56 13.28 -8.90 -5.17
N THR A 57 12.41 -8.44 -4.27
CA THR A 57 12.63 -8.43 -2.82
C THR A 57 11.56 -9.21 -2.08
N TRP A 58 11.98 -9.88 -0.99
CA TRP A 58 11.12 -10.60 -0.04
C TRP A 58 10.04 -9.72 0.63
N ILE A 59 10.17 -8.38 0.55
CA ILE A 59 9.13 -7.43 0.92
C ILE A 59 8.28 -7.17 -0.33
N ALA A 60 7.02 -7.60 -0.26
CA ALA A 60 6.15 -7.81 -1.41
C ALA A 60 5.68 -6.55 -2.14
N ALA A 61 5.94 -5.33 -1.62
CA ALA A 61 6.05 -4.08 -2.39
C ALA A 61 6.26 -2.86 -1.47
N PHE A 62 6.93 -1.84 -2.01
CA PHE A 62 6.91 -0.47 -1.50
C PHE A 62 6.18 0.45 -2.47
N LEU A 63 5.10 1.06 -1.99
CA LEU A 63 4.27 1.92 -2.81
C LEU A 63 4.14 3.32 -2.19
N VAL A 64 4.64 4.31 -2.91
CA VAL A 64 4.39 5.71 -2.57
C VAL A 64 3.06 6.10 -3.20
N LEU A 65 2.15 6.52 -2.33
CA LEU A 65 0.87 7.08 -2.71
C LEU A 65 0.95 8.61 -2.63
N SER A 66 0.39 9.28 -3.62
CA SER A 66 0.25 10.74 -3.63
C SER A 66 -1.07 11.14 -4.25
N ALA A 67 -1.72 12.14 -3.67
CA ALA A 67 -2.90 12.74 -4.27
C ALA A 67 -2.45 13.66 -5.40
N ASP A 68 -3.04 13.51 -6.57
CA ASP A 68 -2.96 14.55 -7.58
C ASP A 68 -3.92 15.68 -7.19
N ALA A 69 -3.43 16.91 -7.06
CA ALA A 69 -4.30 18.05 -6.73
C ALA A 69 -5.29 18.37 -7.88
N ARG A 70 -4.99 17.94 -9.11
CA ARG A 70 -5.82 18.21 -10.31
C ARG A 70 -6.83 17.12 -10.64
N ARG A 71 -6.62 15.90 -10.14
CA ARG A 71 -7.54 14.76 -10.28
C ARG A 71 -7.73 14.16 -8.92
N ARG A 72 -8.98 13.94 -8.47
CA ARG A 72 -9.28 13.18 -7.23
C ARG A 72 -8.88 11.70 -7.37
N SER A 73 -7.62 11.44 -7.65
CA SER A 73 -7.03 10.15 -7.98
C SER A 73 -5.73 10.01 -7.20
N VAL A 74 -5.51 8.81 -6.68
CA VAL A 74 -4.26 8.43 -6.03
C VAL A 74 -3.29 7.93 -7.09
N ARG A 75 -2.09 8.53 -7.16
CA ARG A 75 -1.00 8.05 -8.01
C ARG A 75 -0.12 7.09 -7.22
N LEU A 76 0.24 6.00 -7.88
CA LEU A 76 1.15 4.98 -7.39
C LEU A 76 2.55 5.24 -7.95
N ARG A 77 3.58 5.16 -7.10
CA ARG A 77 4.97 5.13 -7.54
C ARG A 77 5.72 4.02 -6.81
N ARG A 78 6.30 3.09 -7.57
CA ARG A 78 7.24 2.09 -7.03
C ARG A 78 8.47 2.83 -6.51
N MET A 79 8.87 2.51 -5.29
CA MET A 79 10.13 3.02 -4.74
C MET A 79 11.28 2.25 -5.40
N ARG A 80 12.22 2.96 -6.05
CA ARG A 80 13.49 2.35 -6.47
C ARG A 80 14.39 2.36 -5.24
N GLY A 81 14.82 1.17 -4.81
CA GLY A 81 15.87 1.01 -3.81
C GLY A 81 17.20 1.55 -4.34
#